data_AF-E3FE95-F1
#
_entry.id   AF-E3FE95-F1
#
_cell.length_a   1.000
_cell.length_b   1.000
_cell.length_c   1.000
_cell.angle_alpha   90.00
_cell.angle_beta   90.00
_cell.angle_gamma   90.00
#
_symmetry.space_group_name_H-M   'P 1'
#
loop_
_entity.id
_entity.type
_entity.pdbx_description
1 polymer ?
#
loop_
_entity_poly.entity_id
_entity_poly.type
_entity_poly.pdbx_seq_one_letter_code
_entity_poly.pdbx_strand_id
1 'polypeptide(L)' 'MAYIADLLEFERSEVNTRMAFGRYGLDSTAAVALTGDLGNWLGCDIDPRALYEHKTIDALADFVTANHAKLRKPGT' A
#
# COMPACT_ATOMS: atom_id res chain seq x y z
N MET A 1 -4.44 -1.40 -8.28
CA MET A 1 -4.53 -2.85 -8.58
C MET A 1 -3.43 -3.35 -9.51
N ALA A 2 -2.92 -2.54 -10.46
CA ALA A 2 -1.79 -2.95 -11.30
C ALA A 2 -0.41 -2.85 -10.59
N TYR A 3 -0.26 -1.90 -9.65
CA TYR A 3 1.04 -1.56 -9.05
C TYR A 3 1.65 -2.65 -8.14
N ILE A 4 0.84 -3.28 -7.29
CA ILE A 4 1.32 -4.26 -6.30
C ILE A 4 1.86 -5.53 -6.97
N ALA A 5 1.35 -5.88 -8.14
CA ALA A 5 1.82 -7.06 -8.87
C ALA A 5 3.14 -6.82 -9.62
N ASP A 6 3.37 -5.59 -10.08
CA ASP A 6 4.63 -5.22 -10.75
C ASP A 6 5.79 -5.19 -9.75
N LEU A 7 5.53 -4.70 -8.53
CA LEU A 7 6.53 -4.62 -7.45
C LEU A 7 6.96 -6.00 -6.90
N LEU A 8 6.14 -7.04 -7.07
CA LEU A 8 6.36 -8.35 -6.46
C LEU A 8 6.95 -9.39 -7.43
N GLU A 9 7.09 -9.10 -8.73
CA GLU A 9 7.42 -10.12 -9.76
C GLU A 9 6.50 -11.37 -9.68
N PHE A 10 5.30 -11.21 -9.13
CA PHE A 10 4.29 -12.25 -9.02
C PHE A 10 3.13 -11.93 -9.96
N GLU A 11 2.59 -12.98 -10.60
CA GLU A 11 1.41 -12.84 -11.44
C GLU A 11 0.29 -12.16 -10.65
N ARG A 12 -0.41 -11.18 -11.25
CA ARG A 12 -1.54 -10.43 -10.62
C ARG A 12 -2.58 -11.32 -9.94
N SER A 13 -2.66 -12.57 -10.36
CA SER A 13 -3.55 -13.63 -9.89
C SER A 13 -3.12 -14.28 -8.57
N GLU A 14 -1.85 -14.15 -8.16
CA GLU A 14 -1.29 -14.79 -6.96
C GLU A 14 -1.23 -13.86 -5.73
N VAL A 15 -1.40 -12.55 -5.92
CA VAL A 15 -1.43 -11.60 -4.80
C VAL A 15 -2.77 -11.70 -4.07
N ASN A 16 -2.79 -12.46 -2.98
CA ASN A 16 -3.93 -12.52 -2.06
C ASN A 16 -4.08 -11.20 -1.29
N THR A 17 -4.98 -10.33 -1.74
CA THR A 17 -5.20 -9.01 -1.14
C THR A 17 -5.72 -9.05 0.30
N ARG A 18 -6.22 -10.20 0.74
CA ARG A 18 -6.71 -10.46 2.11
C ARG A 18 -5.64 -11.05 3.02
N MET A 19 -4.49 -11.43 2.48
CA MET A 19 -3.38 -11.92 3.28
C MET A 19 -2.67 -10.75 3.97
N ALA A 20 -2.28 -10.98 5.22
CA ALA A 20 -1.60 -9.96 6.00
C ALA A 20 -0.20 -9.65 5.42
N PHE A 21 0.22 -8.39 5.41
CA PHE A 21 1.55 -7.97 4.95
C PHE A 21 2.69 -8.73 5.65
N GLY A 22 2.57 -8.99 6.95
CA GLY A 22 3.55 -9.80 7.70
C GLY A 22 3.65 -11.26 7.23
N ARG A 23 2.63 -11.81 6.56
CA ARG A 23 2.66 -13.16 5.97
C ARG A 23 3.35 -13.18 4.60
N TYR A 24 3.45 -12.04 3.93
CA TYR A 24 4.30 -11.84 2.76
C TYR A 24 5.77 -11.60 3.12
N GLY A 25 6.11 -11.56 4.41
CA GLY A 25 7.46 -11.24 4.86
C GLY A 25 7.81 -9.76 4.70
N LEU A 26 6.82 -8.86 4.57
CA LEU A 26 7.10 -7.42 4.61
C LEU A 26 7.64 -7.03 5.99
N ASP A 27 8.90 -6.59 6.00
CA ASP A 27 9.53 -5.92 7.13
C ASP A 27 9.28 -4.40 7.10
N SER A 28 9.82 -3.69 8.10
CA SER A 28 9.67 -2.23 8.21
C SER A 28 10.22 -1.46 7.01
N THR A 29 11.27 -1.97 6.36
CA THR A 29 11.88 -1.31 5.19
C THR A 29 10.99 -1.49 3.97
N ALA A 30 10.48 -2.71 3.75
CA ALA A 30 9.54 -3.01 2.69
C ALA A 30 8.23 -2.22 2.87
N ALA A 31 7.77 -2.01 4.11
CA ALA A 31 6.60 -1.19 4.41
C ALA A 31 6.79 0.27 3.98
N VAL A 32 7.94 0.88 4.31
CA VAL A 32 8.26 2.26 3.92
C VAL A 32 8.35 2.42 2.41
N ALA A 33 9.03 1.47 1.73
CA ALA A 33 9.14 1.45 0.28
C ALA A 33 7.74 1.38 -0.37
N LEU A 34 6.91 0.42 0.07
CA LEU A 34 5.56 0.23 -0.47
C LEU A 34 4.67 1.47 -0.27
N THR A 35 4.69 2.11 0.89
CA THR A 35 3.91 3.35 1.10
C THR A 35 4.42 4.53 0.29
N GLY A 36 5.74 4.68 0.15
CA GLY A 36 6.34 5.77 -0.61
C GLY A 36 5.97 5.67 -2.09
N ASP A 37 6.08 4.47 -2.63
CA ASP A 37 5.70 4.10 -3.97
C ASP A 37 4.20 4.30 -4.25
N LEU A 38 3.35 3.74 -3.38
CA LEU A 38 1.90 3.88 -3.48
C LEU A 38 1.47 5.34 -3.35
N GLY A 39 2.12 6.08 -2.45
CA GLY A 39 1.90 7.51 -2.26
C GLY A 39 2.30 8.33 -3.47
N ASN A 40 3.43 8.03 -4.12
CA ASN A 40 3.83 8.69 -5.36
C ASN A 40 2.87 8.37 -6.51
N TRP A 41 2.45 7.11 -6.65
CA TRP A 41 1.51 6.71 -7.69
C TRP A 41 0.13 7.37 -7.54
N LEU A 42 -0.35 7.51 -6.29
CA LEU A 42 -1.67 8.09 -5.99
C LEU A 42 -1.63 9.60 -5.69
N GLY A 43 -0.46 10.23 -5.67
CA GLY A 43 -0.30 11.61 -5.22
C GLY A 43 -0.70 11.83 -3.75
N CYS A 44 -0.57 10.79 -2.92
CA CYS A 44 -0.96 10.76 -1.52
C CYS A 44 0.26 10.60 -0.61
N ASP A 45 0.18 11.12 0.61
CA ASP A 45 1.13 10.85 1.68
C ASP A 45 0.54 9.76 2.57
N ILE A 46 1.15 8.57 2.54
CA ILE A 46 0.66 7.39 3.26
C ILE A 46 1.71 7.07 4.33
N ASP A 47 1.34 7.19 5.60
CA ASP A 47 2.24 6.83 6.70
C ASP A 47 2.46 5.31 6.72
N PRO A 48 3.71 4.82 6.81
CA PRO A 48 4.02 3.39 6.94
C PRO A 48 3.26 2.70 8.09
N ARG A 49 2.87 3.44 9.14
CA ARG A 49 2.02 2.96 10.22
C ARG A 49 0.66 2.46 9.74
N ALA A 50 0.16 2.97 8.62
CA ALA A 50 -1.09 2.49 8.01
C ALA A 50 -1.02 1.00 7.64
N LEU A 51 0.16 0.42 7.35
CA LEU A 51 0.28 -1.04 7.12
C LEU A 51 0.11 -1.87 8.40
N TYR A 52 0.39 -1.30 9.56
CA TYR A 52 0.20 -1.97 10.84
C TYR A 52 -1.26 -1.94 11.28
N GLU A 53 -1.97 -0.84 10.97
CA GLU A 53 -3.40 -0.66 11.23
C GLU A 53 -4.26 -1.43 10.19
N HIS A 54 -3.88 -1.34 8.92
CA HIS A 54 -4.52 -1.97 7.79
C HIS A 54 -3.65 -3.10 7.28
N LYS A 55 -3.69 -4.24 7.98
CA LYS A 55 -2.75 -5.35 7.77
C LYS A 55 -2.85 -6.03 6.40
N THR A 56 -3.81 -5.67 5.56
CA THR A 56 -4.06 -6.31 4.26
C THR A 56 -4.14 -5.25 3.16
N ILE A 57 -3.88 -5.65 1.92
CA ILE A 57 -3.97 -4.76 0.76
C ILE A 57 -5.39 -4.19 0.62
N ASP A 58 -6.41 -5.01 0.86
CA ASP A 58 -7.81 -4.62 0.79
C ASP A 58 -8.13 -3.51 1.81
N ALA A 59 -7.75 -3.74 3.07
CA ALA A 59 -7.96 -2.76 4.14
C ALA A 59 -7.19 -1.44 3.90
N LEU A 60 -5.98 -1.52 3.33
CA LEU A 60 -5.19 -0.35 3.00
C LEU A 60 -5.81 0.42 1.82
N ALA A 61 -6.28 -0.29 0.79
CA ALA A 61 -6.94 0.32 -0.36
C ALA A 61 -8.24 1.04 0.04
N ASP A 62 -9.03 0.43 0.92
CA ASP A 62 -10.24 1.05 1.48
C ASP A 62 -9.91 2.30 2.29
N PHE A 63 -8.89 2.23 3.15
CA PHE A 63 -8.43 3.39 3.94
C PHE A 63 -8.00 4.56 3.04
N VAL A 64 -7.17 4.27 2.03
CA VAL A 64 -6.66 5.30 1.11
C VAL A 64 -7.79 5.89 0.29
N THR A 65 -8.73 5.06 -0.19
CA THR A 65 -9.91 5.53 -0.95
C THR A 65 -10.80 6.41 -0.10
N ALA A 66 -11.06 6.00 1.15
CA ALA A 66 -11.89 6.77 2.09
C ALA A 66 -11.25 8.10 2.52
N ASN A 67 -9.91 8.18 2.54
CA ASN A 67 -9.17 9.36 3.01
C ASN A 67 -8.42 10.10 1.90
N HIS A 68 -8.65 9.78 0.64
CA HIS A 68 -7.90 10.30 -0.51
C HIS A 68 -7.80 11.84 -0.52
N ALA A 69 -8.89 12.54 -0.19
CA ALA A 69 -8.90 14.01 -0.12
C ALA A 69 -8.00 14.59 0.99
N LYS A 70 -7.81 13.87 2.09
CA LYS A 70 -6.99 14.27 3.24
C LYS A 70 -5.52 13.89 3.07
N LEU A 71 -5.27 12.76 2.41
CA LEU A 71 -3.93 12.22 2.18
C LEU A 71 -3.24 12.89 1.00
N ARG A 72 -3.97 13.60 0.14
CA ARG A 72 -3.38 14.25 -1.04
C ARG A 72 -2.22 15.17 -0.64
N LYS A 73 -1.05 14.94 -1.24
CA LYS A 73 0.12 15.80 -1.02
C LYS A 73 -0.22 17.23 -1.47
N PRO A 74 0.07 18.27 -0.66
CA PRO A 74 -0.05 19.65 -1.10
C PRO A 74 0.91 19.85 -2.28
N GLY A 75 0.41 20.48 -3.35
CA GLY A 75 1.05 20.48 -4.67
C GLY A 75 2.53 20.85 -4.65
N THR A 76 3.34 19.96 -5.23
CA THR A 76 4.62 20.28 -5.88
C THR A 76 4.40 21.04 -7.17
#